data_AF-A0A839K347-F1
#
_entry.id   AF-A0A839K347-F1
#
_cell.length_a   1.000
_cell.length_b   1.000
_cell.length_c   1.000
_cell.angle_alpha   90.00
_cell.angle_beta   90.00
_cell.angle_gamma   90.00
#
_symmetry.space_group_name_H-M   'P 1'
#
loop_
_entity.id
_entity.type
_entity.pdbx_description
1 polymer ?
#
loop_
_entity_poly.entity_id
_entity_poly.type
_entity_poly.pdbx_seq_one_letter_code
_entity_poly.pdbx_strand_id
1 'polypeptide(L)'
;MGQIALCLFFLLGLFFTKDNAIVDGYYIADIIIEINDTKEQTLTPMDALDMVKERYADNFERIWSESGDYYYQLPLANYYLVYEGCNDTDTNYVIHLYEFVVDEEDTGIGHTVTYGWYLVDKVTGEIRSTME
;
A
#
# COMPACT_ATOMS: atom_id res chain seq x y z
N MET A 1 -40.94 43.24 16.83
CA MET A 1 -39.97 42.43 16.06
C MET A 1 -38.64 42.51 16.80
N GLY A 2 -38.17 41.36 17.30
CA GLY A 2 -36.80 41.01 17.74
C GLY A 2 -36.12 41.86 18.83
N GLN A 3 -35.36 41.32 19.79
CA GLN A 3 -35.13 39.96 20.31
C GLN A 3 -34.29 40.15 21.59
N ILE A 4 -34.89 39.89 22.76
CA ILE A 4 -34.39 39.01 23.85
C ILE A 4 -32.89 39.20 24.23
N ALA A 5 -32.53 39.90 25.33
CA ALA A 5 -32.52 39.43 26.73
C ALA A 5 -31.72 38.11 26.89
N LEU A 6 -30.85 37.83 27.84
CA LEU A 6 -30.58 38.29 29.20
C LEU A 6 -29.35 37.44 29.60
N CYS A 7 -28.36 37.97 30.31
CA CYS A 7 -27.56 37.13 31.21
C CYS A 7 -27.10 37.99 32.39
N LEU A 8 -27.91 37.92 33.45
CA LEU A 8 -27.65 38.51 34.74
C LEU A 8 -27.03 37.44 35.67
N PHE A 9 -25.87 37.78 36.24
CA PHE A 9 -25.43 37.49 37.62
C PHE A 9 -25.23 36.00 38.03
N PHE A 10 -24.34 35.61 38.95
CA PHE A 10 -24.00 36.19 40.25
C PHE A 10 -22.65 35.63 40.74
N LEU A 11 -21.93 36.46 41.49
CA LEU A 11 -20.72 36.18 42.28
C LEU A 11 -20.86 35.03 43.30
N LEU A 12 -19.75 34.33 43.59
CA LEU A 12 -19.21 34.02 44.95
C LEU A 12 -17.82 33.36 44.70
N GLY A 13 -16.66 33.97 44.99
CA GLY A 13 -16.07 34.17 46.33
C GLY A 13 -15.74 32.83 46.99
N LEU A 14 -14.56 32.48 47.53
CA LEU A 14 -13.24 33.07 47.72
C LEU A 14 -12.43 32.03 48.56
N PHE A 15 -11.09 32.09 48.51
CA PHE A 15 -10.09 31.55 49.47
C PHE A 15 -9.59 30.07 49.42
N PHE A 16 -8.30 29.96 49.06
CA PHE A 16 -7.15 29.23 49.67
C PHE A 16 -7.40 27.82 50.27
N THR A 17 -6.59 26.80 49.98
CA THR A 17 -5.21 26.64 50.47
C THR A 17 -4.31 25.76 49.57
N LYS A 18 -3.00 26.00 49.68
CA LYS A 18 -1.88 25.20 49.16
C LYS A 18 -2.04 23.69 49.39
N ASP A 19 -1.44 22.96 48.45
CA ASP A 19 -1.09 21.54 48.41
C ASP A 19 -2.12 20.63 47.74
N ASN A 20 -1.66 20.12 46.59
CA ASN A 20 -2.23 19.10 45.70
C ASN A 20 -3.30 19.52 44.69
N ALA A 21 -3.08 18.97 43.50
CA ALA A 21 -4.00 18.76 42.38
C ALA A 21 -4.15 19.89 41.33
N ILE A 22 -3.66 19.54 40.14
CA ILE A 22 -4.29 19.78 38.83
C ILE A 22 -4.22 21.23 38.32
N VAL A 23 -3.34 21.45 37.34
CA VAL A 23 -3.53 22.52 36.36
C VAL A 23 -4.22 21.90 35.15
N ASP A 24 -5.44 22.36 34.93
CA ASP A 24 -6.35 22.19 33.80
C ASP A 24 -5.84 21.41 32.57
N GLY A 25 -6.39 20.21 32.40
CA GLY A 25 -7.32 20.00 31.29
C GLY A 25 -6.76 19.71 29.90
N TYR A 26 -5.50 19.33 29.76
CA TYR A 26 -5.03 18.66 28.54
C TYR A 26 -4.80 17.17 28.82
N TYR A 27 -5.49 16.32 28.08
CA TYR A 27 -5.41 14.87 28.20
C TYR A 27 -3.96 14.42 27.97
N ILE A 28 -3.28 13.99 29.04
CA ILE A 28 -1.99 13.28 28.93
C ILE A 28 -2.18 11.90 28.27
N ALA A 29 -3.44 11.52 27.96
CA ALA A 29 -3.78 10.37 27.13
C ALA A 29 -3.56 10.61 25.63
N ASP A 30 -3.56 11.87 25.15
CA ASP A 30 -3.38 12.17 23.73
C ASP A 30 -1.89 12.16 23.32
N ILE A 31 -0.98 12.22 24.28
CA ILE A 31 0.49 12.19 24.04
C ILE A 31 1.05 10.74 24.06
N ILE A 32 0.26 9.75 24.54
CA ILE A 32 0.70 8.35 24.59
C ILE A 32 0.24 7.55 23.35
N ILE A 33 -0.54 8.14 22.44
CA ILE A 33 -1.00 7.52 21.19
C ILE A 33 -0.30 8.16 19.98
N GLU A 34 1.03 8.25 20.00
CA GLU A 34 1.80 8.56 18.78
C GLU A 34 3.15 7.85 18.75
N ILE A 35 3.30 6.76 19.52
CA ILE A 35 4.54 5.99 19.62
C ILE A 35 4.28 4.47 19.51
N ASN A 36 3.16 4.07 18.89
CA ASN A 36 2.79 2.65 18.79
C ASN A 36 2.26 2.20 17.42
N ASP A 37 2.51 2.96 16.35
CA ASP A 37 2.14 2.54 14.98
C ASP A 37 3.28 2.69 13.96
N THR A 38 4.53 2.49 14.37
CA THR A 38 5.61 2.11 13.44
C THR A 38 5.59 0.61 13.22
N LYS A 39 4.42 0.04 12.92
CA LYS A 39 4.40 -1.26 12.26
C LYS A 39 4.67 -0.92 10.80
N GLU A 40 5.93 -1.00 10.39
CA GLU A 40 6.32 -0.90 8.98
C GLU A 40 5.30 -1.72 8.17
N GLN A 41 4.43 -1.02 7.44
CA GLN A 41 3.41 -1.66 6.64
C GLN A 41 4.14 -2.26 5.44
N THR A 42 4.61 -3.49 5.59
CA THR A 42 5.22 -4.25 4.50
C THR A 42 4.20 -4.39 3.38
N LEU A 43 4.61 -3.98 2.18
CA LEU A 43 3.85 -4.16 0.95
C LEU A 43 3.47 -5.63 0.79
N THR A 44 2.30 -5.88 0.22
CA THR A 44 1.95 -7.24 -0.19
C THR A 44 2.51 -7.52 -1.59
N PRO A 45 2.63 -8.81 -2.00
CA PRO A 45 3.04 -9.16 -3.36
C PRO A 45 2.16 -8.53 -4.44
N MET A 46 0.86 -8.42 -4.15
CA MET A 46 -0.13 -7.89 -5.08
C MET A 46 -0.04 -6.37 -5.17
N ASP A 47 0.24 -5.67 -4.07
CA ASP A 47 0.53 -4.23 -4.12
C ASP A 47 1.78 -3.95 -4.97
N ALA A 48 2.83 -4.75 -4.80
CA ALA A 48 4.05 -4.63 -5.61
C ALA A 48 3.78 -4.89 -7.10
N LEU A 49 2.95 -5.87 -7.43
CA LEU A 49 2.52 -6.13 -8.81
C LEU A 49 1.73 -4.94 -9.39
N ASP A 50 0.78 -4.38 -8.62
CA ASP A 50 0.00 -3.20 -9.02
C ASP A 50 0.90 -1.99 -9.29
N MET A 51 1.92 -1.78 -8.46
CA MET A 51 2.90 -0.70 -8.63
C MET A 51 3.73 -0.86 -9.92
N VAL A 52 4.17 -2.08 -10.24
CA VAL A 52 4.92 -2.35 -11.49
C VAL A 52 4.00 -2.16 -12.69
N LYS A 53 2.75 -2.63 -12.60
CA LYS A 53 1.74 -2.44 -13.66
C LYS A 53 1.52 -0.97 -13.95
N GLU A 54 1.31 -0.14 -12.93
CA GLU A 54 1.07 1.30 -13.09
C GLU A 54 2.25 1.99 -13.79
N ARG A 55 3.49 1.55 -13.54
CA ARG A 55 4.68 2.18 -14.09
C ARG A 55 5.06 1.69 -15.49
N TYR A 56 4.90 0.41 -15.79
CA TYR A 56 5.49 -0.21 -16.98
C TYR A 56 4.49 -0.90 -17.91
N ALA A 57 3.24 -1.11 -17.49
CA ALA A 57 2.25 -1.89 -18.22
C ALA A 57 0.82 -1.34 -17.99
N ASP A 58 0.66 -0.03 -18.12
CA ASP A 58 -0.58 0.69 -17.76
C ASP A 58 -1.81 0.20 -18.55
N ASN A 59 -1.59 -0.31 -19.76
CA ASN A 59 -2.57 -0.85 -20.69
C ASN A 59 -2.91 -2.35 -20.46
N PHE A 60 -2.35 -2.99 -19.44
CA PHE A 60 -2.69 -4.38 -19.12
C PHE A 60 -3.95 -4.45 -18.25
N GLU A 61 -4.74 -5.50 -18.46
CA GLU A 61 -5.97 -5.79 -17.71
C GLU A 61 -5.72 -6.86 -16.65
N ARG A 62 -6.41 -6.75 -15.51
CA ARG A 62 -6.28 -7.66 -14.38
C ARG A 62 -7.05 -8.95 -14.65
N ILE A 63 -6.39 -10.10 -14.49
CA ILE A 63 -6.98 -11.43 -14.64
C ILE A 63 -6.87 -12.18 -13.32
N TRP A 64 -8.01 -12.57 -12.76
CA TRP A 64 -8.08 -13.32 -11.50
C TRP A 64 -7.80 -14.81 -11.71
N SER A 65 -6.97 -15.39 -10.85
CA SER A 65 -6.73 -16.83 -10.79
C SER A 65 -7.75 -17.52 -9.88
N GLU A 66 -7.83 -18.85 -9.98
CA GLU A 66 -8.66 -19.65 -9.08
C GLU A 66 -8.16 -19.66 -7.62
N SER A 67 -6.89 -19.30 -7.38
CA SER A 67 -6.33 -19.18 -6.02
C SER A 67 -6.78 -17.93 -5.28
N GLY A 68 -7.40 -16.97 -5.99
CA GLY A 68 -7.75 -15.65 -5.46
C GLY A 68 -6.65 -14.59 -5.66
N ASP A 69 -5.51 -14.97 -6.23
CA ASP A 69 -4.49 -14.04 -6.70
C ASP A 69 -4.84 -13.51 -8.10
N TYR A 70 -4.02 -12.62 -8.64
CA TYR A 70 -4.19 -12.14 -10.00
C TYR A 70 -2.86 -11.85 -10.68
N TYR A 71 -2.93 -11.77 -12.00
CA TYR A 71 -1.87 -11.26 -12.85
C TYR A 71 -2.46 -10.23 -13.83
N TYR A 72 -1.58 -9.64 -14.64
CA TYR A 72 -1.97 -8.68 -15.65
C TYR A 72 -1.65 -9.22 -17.04
N GLN A 73 -2.55 -9.00 -17.99
CA GLN A 73 -2.37 -9.40 -19.38
C GLN A 73 -2.69 -8.24 -20.33
N LEU A 74 -1.90 -8.05 -21.38
CA LEU A 74 -2.24 -7.12 -22.46
C LEU A 74 -3.40 -7.69 -23.29
N PRO A 75 -4.50 -6.95 -23.50
CA PRO A 75 -5.60 -7.42 -24.34
C PRO A 75 -5.14 -7.72 -25.77
N LEU A 76 -5.65 -8.81 -26.33
CA LEU A 76 -5.38 -9.26 -27.72
C LEU A 76 -3.92 -9.67 -27.98
N ALA A 77 -3.10 -9.82 -26.95
CA ALA A 77 -1.73 -10.29 -27.06
C ALA A 77 -1.36 -11.23 -25.91
N ASN A 78 -0.27 -11.96 -26.08
CA ASN A 78 0.20 -12.93 -25.10
C ASN A 78 1.28 -12.33 -24.19
N TYR A 79 1.11 -11.06 -23.79
CA TYR A 79 2.00 -10.42 -22.82
C TYR A 79 1.41 -10.49 -21.43
N TYR A 80 2.24 -10.88 -20.47
CA TYR A 80 1.88 -11.14 -19.09
C TYR A 80 2.81 -10.39 -18.15
N LEU A 81 2.23 -9.86 -17.09
CA LEU A 81 2.94 -9.30 -15.95
C LEU A 81 2.49 -10.05 -14.69
N VAL A 82 3.42 -10.79 -14.08
CA VAL A 82 3.12 -11.79 -13.06
C VAL A 82 4.07 -11.65 -11.87
N TYR A 83 3.56 -11.89 -10.66
CA TYR A 83 4.38 -12.09 -9.47
C TYR A 83 4.96 -13.50 -9.43
N GLU A 84 6.29 -13.64 -9.34
CA GLU A 84 6.96 -14.95 -9.36
C GLU A 84 7.56 -15.39 -8.01
N GLY A 85 7.47 -14.55 -6.98
CA GLY A 85 8.01 -14.86 -5.67
C GLY A 85 8.91 -13.77 -5.13
N CYS A 86 9.86 -14.17 -4.29
CA CYS A 86 10.83 -13.25 -3.70
C CYS A 86 12.24 -13.57 -4.19
N ASN A 87 13.13 -12.58 -4.12
CA ASN A 87 14.54 -12.81 -4.42
C ASN A 87 15.21 -13.67 -3.34
N ASP A 88 16.46 -14.11 -3.57
CA ASP A 88 17.19 -15.02 -2.65
C ASP A 88 17.31 -14.50 -1.20
N THR A 89 17.30 -13.18 -1.02
CA THR A 89 17.40 -12.53 0.31
C THR A 89 16.04 -12.28 0.95
N ASP A 90 14.94 -12.60 0.26
CA ASP A 90 13.55 -12.35 0.67
C ASP A 90 13.24 -10.86 0.98
N THR A 91 14.07 -9.94 0.47
CA THR A 91 13.90 -8.49 0.70
C THR A 91 13.06 -7.82 -0.38
N ASN A 92 12.94 -8.45 -1.55
CA ASN A 92 12.22 -7.91 -2.69
C ASN A 92 11.23 -8.92 -3.24
N TYR A 93 10.09 -8.44 -3.71
CA TYR A 93 9.22 -9.18 -4.62
C TYR A 93 9.78 -9.16 -6.04
N VAL A 94 9.60 -10.25 -6.77
CA VAL A 94 10.03 -10.43 -8.15
C VAL A 94 8.81 -10.41 -9.04
N ILE A 95 8.77 -9.44 -9.96
CA ILE A 95 7.71 -9.29 -10.96
C ILE A 95 8.31 -9.53 -12.35
N HIS A 96 7.67 -10.40 -13.13
CA HIS A 96 8.13 -10.81 -14.46
C HIS A 96 7.19 -10.27 -15.53
N LEU A 97 7.75 -9.51 -16.48
CA LEU A 97 7.07 -9.10 -17.71
C LEU A 97 7.60 -9.96 -18.85
N TYR A 98 6.71 -10.72 -19.49
CA TYR A 98 7.07 -11.62 -20.56
C TYR A 98 5.98 -11.76 -21.62
N GLU A 99 6.37 -12.27 -22.78
CA GLU A 99 5.47 -12.75 -23.81
C GLU A 99 5.51 -14.27 -23.88
N PHE A 100 4.35 -14.91 -24.05
CA PHE A 100 4.28 -16.32 -24.41
C PHE A 100 4.09 -16.48 -25.92
N VAL A 101 5.10 -17.04 -26.58
CA VAL A 101 5.12 -17.27 -28.02
C VAL A 101 4.79 -18.73 -28.30
N VAL A 102 3.73 -18.98 -29.05
CA VAL A 102 3.34 -20.33 -29.46
C VAL A 102 4.22 -20.76 -30.63
N ASP A 103 4.95 -21.86 -30.47
CA ASP A 103 5.79 -22.45 -31.50
C ASP A 103 5.01 -23.44 -32.37
N GLU A 104 4.08 -24.17 -31.75
CA GLU A 104 3.24 -25.18 -32.40
C GLU A 104 1.76 -24.91 -32.11
N GLU A 105 1.02 -24.35 -33.08
CA GLU A 105 -0.39 -23.97 -32.90
C GLU A 105 -1.29 -25.16 -32.53
N ASP A 106 -1.02 -26.35 -33.08
CA ASP A 106 -1.84 -27.55 -32.86
C ASP A 106 -1.75 -28.08 -31.42
N THR A 107 -0.60 -27.90 -30.78
CA THR A 107 -0.32 -28.42 -29.42
C THR A 107 -0.40 -27.33 -28.36
N GLY A 108 -0.34 -26.05 -28.77
CA GLY A 108 -0.21 -24.91 -27.86
C GLY A 108 1.17 -24.84 -27.18
N ILE A 109 2.14 -25.65 -27.62
CA ILE A 109 3.50 -25.62 -27.11
C ILE A 109 4.17 -24.35 -27.58
N GLY A 110 4.90 -23.72 -26.67
CA GLY A 110 5.57 -22.46 -26.91
C GLY A 110 6.68 -22.22 -25.90
N HIS A 111 7.23 -21.01 -25.96
CA HIS A 111 8.28 -20.54 -25.07
C HIS A 111 7.98 -19.14 -24.56
N THR A 112 8.70 -18.76 -23.51
CA THR A 112 8.60 -17.44 -22.89
C THR A 112 9.73 -16.54 -23.38
N VAL A 113 9.38 -15.32 -23.79
CA VAL A 113 10.32 -14.24 -24.09
C VAL A 113 10.22 -13.20 -22.98
N THR A 114 11.27 -13.06 -22.18
CA THR A 114 11.34 -12.07 -21.10
C THR A 114 11.62 -10.68 -21.65
N TYR A 115 10.78 -9.71 -21.25
CA TYR A 115 10.99 -8.28 -21.54
C TYR A 115 11.44 -7.50 -20.31
N GLY A 116 11.15 -7.97 -19.11
CA GLY A 116 11.57 -7.29 -17.89
C GLY A 116 11.46 -8.15 -16.65
N TRP A 117 12.43 -7.94 -15.76
CA TRP A 117 12.43 -8.46 -14.40
C TRP A 117 12.54 -7.28 -13.45
N TYR A 118 11.53 -7.11 -12.60
CA TYR A 118 11.45 -6.01 -11.65
C TYR A 118 11.55 -6.54 -10.23
N LEU A 119 12.42 -5.89 -9.45
CA LEU A 119 12.51 -6.08 -8.01
C LEU A 119 11.77 -4.95 -7.33
N VAL A 120 10.84 -5.28 -6.43
CA VAL A 120 10.13 -4.31 -5.60
C VAL A 120 10.50 -4.52 -4.15
N ASP A 121 11.13 -3.53 -3.54
CA ASP A 121 11.52 -3.57 -2.13
C ASP A 121 10.27 -3.62 -1.24
N LYS A 122 10.21 -4.60 -0.33
CA LYS A 122 9.01 -4.91 0.46
C LYS A 122 8.63 -3.82 1.46
N VAL A 123 9.57 -2.94 1.82
CA VAL A 123 9.36 -1.89 2.84
C VAL A 123 9.15 -0.53 2.18
N THR A 124 9.98 -0.20 1.20
CA THR A 124 10.02 1.11 0.57
C THR A 124 9.18 1.21 -0.71
N GLY A 125 8.89 0.07 -1.36
CA GLY A 125 8.24 0.04 -2.66
C GLY A 125 9.12 0.55 -3.80
N GLU A 126 10.43 0.68 -3.59
CA GLU A 126 11.35 1.03 -4.66
C GLU A 126 11.34 -0.06 -5.74
N ILE A 127 11.10 0.33 -6.99
CA ILE A 127 11.08 -0.59 -8.13
C ILE A 127 12.39 -0.46 -8.90
N ARG A 128 13.12 -1.57 -9.05
CA ARG A 128 14.35 -1.66 -9.82
C ARG A 128 14.19 -2.64 -10.97
N SER A 129 14.49 -2.21 -12.20
CA SER A 129 14.68 -3.13 -13.32
C SER A 129 16.02 -3.83 -13.17
N THR A 130 16.06 -5.13 -13.46
CA THR A 130 17.31 -5.91 -13.50
C THR A 130 17.80 -6.16 -14.93
N MET A 131 17.03 -5.73 -15.92
CA MET A 131 17.41 -5.72 -17.33
C MET A 131 17.68 -4.27 -17.73
N GLU A 132 18.86 -4.02 -18.29
CA GLU A 132 19.31 -2.72 -18.82
C GLU A 132 18.85 -2.51 -20.26
#